data_AF-A0A6J2UCR4-F1
#
_entry.id   AF-A0A6J2UCR4-F1
#
_cell.length_a   1.000
_cell.length_b   1.000
_cell.length_c   1.000
_cell.angle_alpha   90.00
_cell.angle_beta   90.00
_cell.angle_gamma   90.00
#
_symmetry.space_group_name_H-M   'P 1'
#
loop_
_entity.id
_entity.type
_entity.pdbx_description
1 polymer ?
#
loop_
_entity_poly.entity_id
_entity_poly.type
_entity_poly.pdbx_seq_one_letter_code
_entity_poly.pdbx_strand_id
1 'polypeptide(L)'
;MLKLSFYMVACVLLSPYSVFGQVFISGPCPRPQSLVHNIPAFSAEVYYKGLFSEAPLTLEPVNYPCEPAGLFLHSSSDNVIGTDNRSYFLIFMCVYDQQFNHHLAHAMLYTVDMISSPVVHEAVKNDLYRNNLNLNYYYPMCV
;
A
#
# COMPACT_ATOMS: atom_id res chain seq x y z
N MET A 1 -3.16 19.89 -47.02
CA MET A 1 -2.27 19.10 -46.14
C MET A 1 -1.99 19.81 -44.81
N LEU A 2 -3.05 20.21 -44.07
CA LEU A 2 -2.89 20.90 -42.76
C LEU A 2 -3.73 20.29 -41.63
N LYS A 3 -4.66 19.36 -41.94
CA LYS A 3 -5.54 18.76 -40.93
C LYS A 3 -4.92 17.55 -40.22
N LEU A 4 -4.02 16.80 -40.86
CA LEU A 4 -3.39 15.63 -40.25
C LEU A 4 -2.42 16.00 -39.11
N SER A 5 -1.72 17.13 -39.23
CA SER A 5 -0.72 17.57 -38.24
C SER A 5 -1.34 17.96 -36.90
N PHE A 6 -2.60 18.44 -36.90
CA PHE A 6 -3.30 18.83 -35.67
C PHE A 6 -3.75 17.62 -34.84
N TYR A 7 -4.16 16.52 -35.50
CA TYR A 7 -4.54 15.28 -34.81
C TYR A 7 -3.34 14.57 -34.18
N MET A 8 -2.16 14.61 -34.80
CA MET A 8 -0.96 14.02 -34.18
C MET A 8 -0.51 14.79 -32.93
N VAL A 9 -0.60 16.13 -32.92
CA VAL A 9 -0.23 16.94 -31.75
C VAL A 9 -1.22 16.74 -30.60
N ALA A 10 -2.52 16.59 -30.89
CA ALA A 10 -3.52 16.26 -29.88
C ALA A 10 -3.34 14.84 -29.30
N CYS A 11 -2.95 13.86 -30.11
CA CYS A 11 -2.64 12.51 -29.64
C CYS A 11 -1.35 12.45 -28.80
N VAL A 12 -0.38 13.35 -29.00
CA VAL A 12 0.81 13.45 -28.13
C VAL A 12 0.49 14.15 -26.81
N LEU A 13 -0.38 15.18 -26.83
CA LEU A 13 -0.84 15.86 -25.60
C LEU A 13 -1.83 15.03 -24.77
N LEU A 14 -2.51 14.06 -25.39
CA LEU A 14 -3.40 13.09 -24.74
C LEU A 14 -2.77 11.69 -24.65
N SER A 15 -1.52 11.51 -25.09
CA SER A 15 -0.81 10.25 -24.90
C SER A 15 -0.60 10.10 -23.40
N PRO A 16 -1.24 9.10 -22.78
CA PRO A 16 -1.16 8.96 -21.35
C PRO A 16 0.30 8.71 -21.05
N TYR A 17 0.83 9.41 -20.07
CA TYR A 17 1.97 8.94 -19.30
C TYR A 17 1.52 7.65 -18.59
N SER A 18 1.36 6.59 -19.37
CA SER A 18 1.10 5.22 -18.96
C SER A 18 2.43 4.63 -18.53
N VAL A 19 2.91 5.08 -17.39
CA VAL A 19 4.05 4.48 -16.72
C VAL A 19 3.73 4.53 -15.23
N PHE A 20 3.11 3.45 -14.73
CA PHE A 20 2.87 3.18 -13.31
C PHE A 20 2.42 4.41 -12.49
N GLY A 21 1.14 4.78 -12.56
CA GLY A 21 0.63 5.98 -11.88
C GLY A 21 0.47 5.78 -10.37
N GLN A 22 1.59 5.64 -9.67
CA GLN A 22 1.66 5.90 -8.24
C GLN A 22 1.66 7.42 -8.06
N VAL A 23 0.65 7.94 -7.35
CA VAL A 23 0.54 9.37 -7.08
C VAL A 23 1.50 9.71 -5.95
N PHE A 24 2.57 10.42 -6.29
CA PHE A 24 3.52 10.94 -5.30
C PHE A 24 2.93 12.16 -4.59
N ILE A 25 3.03 12.16 -3.26
CA ILE A 25 2.53 13.23 -2.39
C ILE A 25 3.68 14.18 -2.07
N SER A 26 3.44 15.49 -2.13
CA SER A 26 4.45 16.48 -1.78
C SER A 26 4.82 16.43 -0.29
N GLY A 27 6.11 16.56 0.01
CA GLY A 27 6.64 16.54 1.36
C GLY A 27 7.38 15.25 1.72
N PRO A 28 8.00 15.21 2.92
CA PRO A 28 8.74 14.05 3.39
C PRO A 28 7.79 12.89 3.73
N CYS A 29 8.35 11.67 3.81
CA CYS A 29 7.63 10.52 4.35
C CYS A 29 7.06 10.82 5.74
N PRO A 30 5.79 10.47 6.00
CA PRO A 30 5.27 10.49 7.36
C PRO A 30 6.02 9.46 8.19
N ARG A 31 6.22 9.78 9.47
CA ARG A 31 6.90 8.90 10.43
C ARG A 31 5.83 8.27 11.33
N PRO A 32 5.65 6.95 11.30
CA PRO A 32 4.77 6.26 12.24
C PRO A 32 5.15 6.60 13.68
N GLN A 33 4.15 6.82 14.53
CA GLN A 33 4.38 7.17 15.94
C GLN A 33 4.60 5.95 16.82
N SER A 34 4.11 4.79 16.38
CA SER A 34 4.16 3.54 17.13
C SER A 34 4.69 2.43 16.22
N LEU A 35 5.91 1.99 16.50
CA LEU A 35 6.48 0.80 15.90
C LEU A 35 6.25 -0.39 16.83
N VAL A 36 5.82 -1.50 16.26
CA VAL A 36 5.63 -2.76 16.98
C VAL A 36 6.98 -3.48 17.01
N HIS A 37 7.65 -3.41 18.15
CA HIS A 37 8.99 -4.00 18.31
C HIS A 37 9.02 -5.53 18.27
N ASN A 38 7.88 -6.19 18.54
CA ASN A 38 7.77 -7.64 18.49
C ASN A 38 6.83 -8.03 17.37
N ILE A 39 7.37 -8.41 16.22
CA ILE A 39 6.56 -9.03 15.16
C ILE A 39 5.93 -10.30 15.75
N PRO A 40 4.61 -10.48 15.67
CA PRO A 40 3.99 -11.71 16.10
C PRO A 40 4.55 -12.87 15.29
N ALA A 41 5.06 -13.89 15.99
CA ALA A 41 5.35 -15.17 15.37
C ALA A 41 4.02 -15.90 15.16
N PHE A 42 3.40 -15.69 14.00
CA PHE A 42 2.22 -16.45 13.62
C PHE A 42 2.62 -17.90 13.40
N SER A 43 1.97 -18.83 14.10
CA SER A 43 2.16 -20.27 13.89
C SER A 43 1.48 -20.78 12.63
N ALA A 44 0.58 -19.97 12.05
CA ALA A 44 -0.19 -20.26 10.86
C ALA A 44 0.39 -19.51 9.65
N GLU A 45 0.07 -19.99 8.45
CA GLU A 45 0.35 -19.28 7.21
C GLU A 45 -0.33 -17.89 7.22
N VAL A 46 0.35 -16.91 6.63
CA VAL A 46 -0.14 -15.54 6.52
C VAL A 46 -0.28 -15.18 5.06
N TYR A 47 -1.29 -14.39 4.74
CA TYR A 47 -1.66 -14.03 3.38
C TYR A 47 -1.52 -12.53 3.20
N TYR A 48 -0.91 -12.12 2.09
CA TYR A 48 -0.90 -10.71 1.69
C TYR A 48 -2.28 -10.34 1.13
N LYS A 49 -3.05 -9.52 1.86
CA LYS A 49 -4.43 -9.18 1.48
C LYS A 49 -4.52 -7.98 0.56
N GLY A 50 -3.67 -7.00 0.81
CA GLY A 50 -3.80 -5.73 0.11
C GLY A 50 -2.93 -4.65 0.72
N LEU A 51 -3.08 -3.46 0.19
CA LEU A 51 -2.36 -2.29 0.68
C LEU A 51 -3.28 -1.09 0.83
N PHE A 52 -2.96 -0.24 1.80
CA PHE A 52 -3.55 1.05 2.02
C PHE A 52 -2.60 2.12 1.49
N SER A 53 -3.13 3.16 0.85
CA SER A 53 -2.35 4.21 0.19
C SER A 53 -2.97 5.59 0.44
N GLU A 54 -2.15 6.64 0.32
CA GLU A 54 -2.60 8.03 0.53
C GLU A 54 -3.41 8.57 -0.63
N ALA A 55 -3.21 8.00 -1.81
CA ALA A 55 -3.83 8.40 -3.05
C ALA A 55 -4.21 7.17 -3.85
N PRO A 56 -5.22 7.28 -4.73
CA PRO A 56 -5.67 6.14 -5.47
C PRO A 56 -4.59 5.63 -6.44
N LEU A 57 -4.33 4.33 -6.39
CA LEU A 57 -3.54 3.63 -7.40
C LEU A 57 -4.33 3.57 -8.70
N THR A 58 -3.66 3.88 -9.81
CA THR A 58 -4.19 3.69 -11.16
C THR A 58 -3.97 2.28 -11.70
N LEU A 59 -3.59 1.34 -10.82
CA LEU A 59 -3.43 -0.06 -11.18
C LEU A 59 -4.81 -0.69 -11.41
N GLU A 60 -4.94 -1.48 -12.48
CA GLU A 60 -6.10 -2.37 -12.60
C GLU A 60 -6.11 -3.34 -11.41
N PRO A 61 -7.28 -3.63 -10.83
CA PRO A 61 -7.39 -4.59 -9.74
C PRO A 61 -6.93 -5.95 -10.25
N VAL A 62 -5.75 -6.39 -9.78
CA VAL A 62 -5.26 -7.72 -10.13
C VAL A 62 -5.79 -8.69 -9.08
N ASN A 63 -6.72 -9.55 -9.49
CA ASN A 63 -7.16 -10.69 -8.68
C ASN A 63 -6.09 -11.78 -8.75
N TYR A 64 -4.98 -11.59 -8.05
CA TYR A 64 -4.04 -12.68 -7.83
C TYR A 64 -4.69 -13.70 -6.88
N PRO A 65 -4.49 -15.02 -7.11
CA PRO A 65 -4.85 -16.02 -6.11
C PRO A 65 -4.15 -15.68 -4.79
N CYS A 66 -4.87 -15.79 -3.67
CA CYS A 66 -4.29 -15.59 -2.34
C CYS A 66 -3.30 -16.72 -2.03
N GLU A 67 -2.05 -16.54 -2.44
CA GLU A 67 -0.96 -17.41 -2.04
C GLU A 67 -0.45 -17.00 -0.64
N PRO A 68 0.03 -17.97 0.16
CA PRO A 68 0.72 -17.65 1.40
C PRO A 68 1.87 -16.69 1.11
N ALA A 69 1.89 -15.56 1.82
CA ALA A 69 3.07 -14.72 1.85
C ALA A 69 4.19 -15.57 2.47
N GLY A 70 5.14 -16.01 1.64
CA GLY A 70 6.26 -16.84 2.09
C GLY A 70 7.03 -16.21 3.25
N LEU A 71 8.02 -16.93 3.80
CA LEU A 71 8.85 -16.60 4.98
C LEU A 71 9.57 -15.22 5.02
N PHE A 72 9.26 -14.29 4.11
CA PHE A 72 9.76 -12.93 3.96
C PHE A 72 9.33 -11.94 5.07
N LEU A 73 9.04 -12.40 6.28
CA LEU A 73 8.68 -11.54 7.41
C LEU A 73 9.76 -11.44 8.49
N HIS A 74 10.86 -12.19 8.34
CA HIS A 74 11.88 -12.30 9.39
C HIS A 74 12.82 -11.10 9.55
N SER A 75 12.68 -10.00 8.78
CA SER A 75 13.74 -8.97 8.73
C SER A 75 13.37 -7.52 9.06
N SER A 76 12.09 -7.15 9.26
CA SER A 76 11.77 -5.73 9.50
C SER A 76 10.70 -5.51 10.57
N SER A 77 11.04 -5.74 11.84
CA SER A 77 10.23 -5.26 12.98
C SER A 77 10.05 -3.74 12.94
N ASP A 78 11.04 -3.06 12.35
CA ASP A 78 11.15 -1.60 12.33
C ASP A 78 10.06 -0.91 11.50
N ASN A 79 9.26 -1.69 10.75
CA ASN A 79 8.22 -1.17 9.88
C ASN A 79 6.83 -1.70 10.22
N VAL A 80 6.67 -2.56 11.24
CA VAL A 80 5.34 -3.00 11.67
C VAL A 80 4.70 -1.87 12.49
N ILE A 81 3.56 -1.36 12.05
CA ILE A 81 2.86 -0.23 12.66
C ILE A 81 1.56 -0.61 13.37
N GLY A 82 1.13 -1.86 13.19
CA GLY A 82 -0.15 -2.34 13.67
C GLY A 82 -0.22 -3.87 13.69
N THR A 83 -0.81 -4.44 14.73
CA THR A 83 -1.09 -5.88 14.86
C THR A 83 -1.95 -6.13 16.10
N ASP A 84 -2.76 -7.20 16.06
CA ASP A 84 -3.43 -7.76 17.25
C ASP A 84 -2.73 -9.02 17.79
N ASN A 85 -1.55 -9.35 17.26
CA ASN A 85 -0.78 -10.57 17.52
C ASN A 85 -1.51 -11.89 17.23
N ARG A 86 -2.65 -11.87 16.51
CA ARG A 86 -3.50 -13.05 16.33
C ARG A 86 -4.03 -13.22 14.92
N SER A 87 -4.57 -12.17 14.33
CA SER A 87 -5.29 -12.23 13.07
C SER A 87 -4.65 -11.39 11.96
N TYR A 88 -3.93 -10.32 12.29
CA TYR A 88 -3.30 -9.47 11.28
C TYR A 88 -2.04 -8.77 11.76
N PHE A 89 -1.28 -8.25 10.82
CA PHE A 89 -0.27 -7.23 11.05
C PHE A 89 -0.18 -6.30 9.83
N LEU A 90 0.35 -5.11 10.07
CA LEU A 90 0.40 -4.01 9.11
C LEU A 90 1.83 -3.50 9.02
N ILE A 91 2.41 -3.56 7.81
CA ILE A 91 3.75 -3.06 7.52
C ILE A 91 3.64 -1.73 6.80
N PHE A 92 4.24 -0.68 7.37
CA PHE A 92 4.38 0.61 6.71
C PHE A 92 5.63 0.65 5.84
N MET A 93 5.50 1.22 4.66
CA MET A 93 6.61 1.47 3.76
C MET A 93 6.44 2.86 3.17
N CYS A 94 7.54 3.60 3.09
CA CYS A 94 7.55 4.88 2.39
C CYS A 94 8.85 5.06 1.59
N VAL A 95 8.69 5.50 0.36
CA VAL A 95 9.79 5.87 -0.54
C VAL A 95 9.78 7.39 -0.69
N TYR A 96 10.90 8.04 -0.42
CA TYR A 96 11.05 9.48 -0.54
C TYR A 96 12.02 9.84 -1.67
N ASP A 97 11.58 10.69 -2.58
CA ASP A 97 12.41 11.31 -3.60
C ASP A 97 12.82 12.71 -3.14
N GLN A 98 14.11 12.88 -2.87
CA GLN A 98 14.69 14.15 -2.43
C GLN A 98 14.72 15.21 -3.54
N GLN A 99 14.87 14.80 -4.81
CA GLN A 99 14.99 15.73 -5.94
C GLN A 99 13.71 16.52 -6.15
N PHE A 100 12.57 15.86 -5.98
CA PHE A 100 11.25 16.46 -6.20
C PHE A 100 10.49 16.77 -4.91
N ASN A 101 11.11 16.47 -3.75
CA ASN A 101 10.50 16.60 -2.43
C ASN A 101 9.10 15.97 -2.38
N HIS A 102 9.01 14.73 -2.83
CA HIS A 102 7.77 13.96 -2.80
C HIS A 102 8.02 12.58 -2.22
N HIS A 103 6.96 11.95 -1.74
CA HIS A 103 7.01 10.59 -1.23
C HIS A 103 5.87 9.74 -1.76
N LEU A 104 6.02 8.45 -1.55
CA LEU A 104 5.02 7.44 -1.78
C LEU A 104 4.93 6.58 -0.53
N ALA A 105 3.79 6.62 0.15
CA ALA A 105 3.55 5.87 1.38
C ALA A 105 2.44 4.83 1.20
N HIS A 106 2.70 3.64 1.73
CA HIS A 106 1.76 2.53 1.74
C HIS A 106 1.81 1.76 3.06
N ALA A 107 0.69 1.12 3.42
CA ALA A 107 0.65 0.13 4.49
C ALA A 107 0.13 -1.20 3.94
N MET A 108 0.95 -2.25 4.02
CA MET A 108 0.65 -3.59 3.53
C MET A 108 -0.04 -4.40 4.62
N LEU A 109 -1.23 -4.92 4.32
CA LEU A 109 -2.04 -5.74 5.21
C LEU A 109 -1.76 -7.23 4.97
N TYR A 110 -1.40 -7.90 6.05
CA TYR A 110 -1.28 -9.35 6.09
C TYR A 110 -2.23 -9.93 7.13
N THR A 111 -2.86 -11.05 6.81
CA THR A 111 -3.82 -11.71 7.70
C THR A 111 -3.55 -13.21 7.78
N VAL A 112 -3.91 -13.83 8.90
CA VAL A 112 -3.89 -15.29 9.06
C VAL A 112 -5.05 -15.94 8.31
N ASP A 113 -6.19 -15.25 8.23
CA ASP A 113 -7.37 -15.75 7.52
C ASP A 113 -7.33 -15.39 6.03
N MET A 114 -7.81 -16.31 5.18
CA MET A 114 -7.95 -16.09 3.75
C MET A 114 -9.05 -15.05 3.43
N ILE A 115 -10.03 -14.87 4.30
CA ILE A 115 -11.09 -13.87 4.15
C ILE A 115 -10.92 -12.83 5.25
N SER A 116 -10.68 -11.57 4.87
CA SER A 116 -10.51 -10.48 5.86
C SER A 116 -11.84 -10.17 6.55
N SER A 117 -11.88 -10.34 7.87
CA SER A 117 -13.05 -10.00 8.69
C SER A 117 -13.25 -8.47 8.75
N PRO A 118 -14.50 -7.96 8.80
CA PRO A 118 -14.78 -6.54 9.04
C PRO A 118 -14.08 -5.99 10.30
N VAL A 119 -13.89 -6.84 11.32
CA VAL A 119 -13.19 -6.50 12.56
C VAL A 119 -11.72 -6.14 12.30
N VAL A 120 -11.05 -6.86 11.39
CA VAL A 120 -9.66 -6.60 11.01
C VAL A 120 -9.56 -5.26 10.28
N HIS A 121 -10.49 -4.96 9.36
CA HIS A 121 -10.50 -3.67 8.66
C HIS A 121 -10.64 -2.47 9.61
N GLU A 122 -11.51 -2.55 10.62
CA GLU A 122 -11.65 -1.48 11.62
C GLU A 122 -10.41 -1.37 12.53
N ALA A 123 -9.80 -2.49 12.91
CA ALA A 123 -8.56 -2.48 13.68
C ALA A 123 -7.40 -1.81 12.89
N VAL A 124 -7.28 -2.12 11.61
CA VAL A 124 -6.29 -1.51 10.70
C VAL A 124 -6.50 -0.01 10.57
N LYS A 125 -7.73 0.47 10.38
CA LYS A 125 -8.02 1.92 10.34
C LYS A 125 -7.60 2.62 11.64
N ASN A 126 -7.85 1.98 12.79
CA ASN A 126 -7.42 2.52 14.08
C ASN A 126 -5.89 2.57 14.20
N ASP A 127 -5.16 1.59 13.68
CA ASP A 127 -3.69 1.63 13.63
C ASP A 127 -3.15 2.76 12.75
N LEU A 128 -3.74 2.94 11.57
CA LEU A 128 -3.39 4.04 10.67
C LEU A 128 -3.63 5.41 11.33
N TYR A 129 -4.80 5.58 11.94
CA TYR A 129 -5.15 6.80 12.68
C TYR A 129 -4.18 7.08 13.83
N ARG A 130 -3.89 6.07 14.67
CA ARG A 130 -2.94 6.21 15.80
C ARG A 130 -1.54 6.58 15.36
N ASN A 131 -1.13 6.17 14.16
CA ASN A 131 0.17 6.51 13.59
C ASN A 131 0.17 7.84 12.81
N ASN A 132 -0.94 8.58 12.78
CA ASN A 132 -1.13 9.78 11.96
C ASN A 132 -0.84 9.54 10.47
N LEU A 133 -1.22 8.37 9.96
CA LEU A 133 -1.06 8.00 8.56
C LEU A 133 -2.39 8.15 7.82
N ASN A 134 -2.42 8.99 6.79
CA ASN A 134 -3.62 9.28 6.02
C ASN A 134 -3.80 8.32 4.82
N LEU A 135 -3.75 7.01 5.09
CA LEU A 135 -3.77 5.94 4.08
C LEU A 135 -5.20 5.41 3.85
N ASN A 136 -6.06 6.19 3.18
CA ASN A 136 -7.50 5.91 3.10
C ASN A 136 -7.92 4.97 1.95
N TYR A 137 -7.06 4.77 0.96
CA TYR A 137 -7.41 3.99 -0.23
C TYR A 137 -6.93 2.56 -0.07
N TYR A 138 -7.87 1.63 0.12
CA TYR A 138 -7.60 0.20 0.21
C TYR A 138 -7.64 -0.47 -1.17
N TYR A 139 -6.58 -1.21 -1.48
CA TYR A 139 -6.41 -1.98 -2.70
C TYR A 139 -6.28 -3.45 -2.34
N PRO A 140 -7.32 -4.28 -2.57
CA PRO A 140 -7.19 -5.71 -2.40
C PRO A 140 -6.24 -6.26 -3.47
N MET A 141 -5.26 -7.04 -3.04
CA MET A 141 -4.27 -7.68 -3.93
C MET A 141 -4.58 -9.16 -4.14
N CYS A 142 -5.42 -9.74 -3.28
CA CYS A 142 -5.95 -11.07 -3.46
C CYS A 142 -7.40 -11.11 -2.94
N VAL A 143 -8.27 -11.88 -3.61
CA VAL A 143 -9.72 -11.97 -3.33
C VAL A 143 -10.19 -13.41 -3.49
#